data_AF-A0ABD4RWB1-F1
#
_entry.id   AF-A0ABD4RWB1-F1
#
_cell.length_a   1.000
_cell.length_b   1.000
_cell.length_c   1.000
_cell.angle_alpha   90.00
_cell.angle_beta   90.00
_cell.angle_gamma   90.00
#
_symmetry.space_group_name_H-M   'P 1'
#
loop_
_entity.id
_entity.type
_entity.pdbx_description
1 polymer ?
#
loop_
_entity_poly.entity_id
_entity_poly.type
_entity_poly.pdbx_seq_one_letter_code
_entity_poly.pdbx_strand_id
1 'polypeptide(L)'
;MYFPGLIVPQLKTIEKPSTSLIIYPFDYCKEKAWGPGGLYTMLACKLPDGETIVWGRTAKFTVYPGNSYKIIYTYLFSPDSGGSERYTQEFTIECQYKSTTPSISGVDGSLGSKSRGFGINYTITNEDSYTYTVKAYLNDVLFDTKQAVKDTQYTINVPDSLVLSLQLNSTNKIKIEVTGGYGVSAIYRNYTFTKSNNAPSISGTDENIGNKSKGFTLKYTVNDLDYRDTVNVVTKLNSTILENITNIEKNREKEIVLTDERILALPIGSSNTIRIVATDSNGASSRIYTFTRSNNLPQITVNEFNSTQVKFIVSDLDNNLNKIEIFLDDTLKETITSDLYLEKTFNYTLEDNAIHTIKIKVTDTNGASERLVSVSNGVQPPQIDDSLEDIANTVSIIKNSFINGKTHIINKLALKNVNATLNNTLVEIGEMIGTAFSSSDASVQDLMNQLTQANNTITQLNTRFKVSSGRTDSVYTGAVEKVLVYNAAYEKQFYNWITISNLSFKPNIFYAECDYVNSFTKSKNKLFVFACCDVPTFSNKDFVFTCDINLKTTDNDYTTTSHGLYYNNKLDVKFTDNLIHIPAFTAVNADATYFWRAIKIY
;
A
#
# COMPACT_ATOMS: atom_id res chain seq x y z
N MET A 1 -91.14 -77.25 16.09
CA MET A 1 -90.63 -78.45 15.41
C MET A 1 -89.99 -78.01 14.09
N TYR A 2 -88.85 -78.55 13.69
CA TYR A 2 -88.13 -78.20 12.44
C TYR A 2 -88.15 -79.43 11.53
N PHE A 3 -88.46 -79.27 10.24
CA PHE A 3 -88.43 -80.41 9.31
C PHE A 3 -86.98 -80.84 9.07
N PRO A 4 -86.53 -82.04 9.52
CA PRO A 4 -85.11 -82.40 9.49
C PRO A 4 -84.50 -82.45 8.08
N GLY A 5 -85.33 -82.62 7.06
CA GLY A 5 -84.90 -82.64 5.67
C GLY A 5 -84.87 -81.28 4.99
N LEU A 6 -85.02 -80.15 5.70
CA LEU A 6 -85.11 -78.79 5.14
C LEU A 6 -83.79 -78.05 5.36
N ILE A 7 -83.22 -77.49 4.29
CA ILE A 7 -81.93 -76.79 4.29
C ILE A 7 -82.05 -75.58 3.36
N VAL A 8 -82.79 -74.56 3.80
CA VAL A 8 -82.97 -73.32 3.03
C VAL A 8 -81.80 -72.38 3.33
N PRO A 9 -81.08 -71.89 2.31
CA PRO A 9 -80.00 -70.94 2.50
C PRO A 9 -80.55 -69.58 2.94
N GLN A 10 -79.96 -69.00 3.97
CA GLN A 10 -80.34 -67.67 4.47
C GLN A 10 -79.96 -66.54 3.50
N LEU A 11 -78.98 -66.77 2.61
CA LEU A 11 -78.55 -65.81 1.61
C LEU A 11 -78.36 -66.48 0.24
N LYS A 12 -78.83 -65.80 -0.81
CA LYS A 12 -78.57 -66.11 -2.21
C LYS A 12 -77.86 -64.95 -2.89
N THR A 13 -76.84 -65.28 -3.69
CA THR A 13 -76.09 -64.29 -4.48
C THR A 13 -76.47 -64.38 -5.94
N ILE A 14 -76.59 -63.24 -6.60
CA ILE A 14 -76.90 -63.12 -8.04
C ILE A 14 -75.67 -62.54 -8.74
N GLU A 15 -75.16 -63.24 -9.75
CA GLU A 15 -73.99 -62.81 -10.53
C GLU A 15 -74.41 -61.88 -11.67
N LYS A 16 -73.68 -60.78 -11.88
CA LYS A 16 -73.90 -59.90 -13.04
C LYS A 16 -73.54 -60.64 -14.36
N PRO A 17 -74.26 -60.40 -15.48
CA PRO A 17 -75.25 -59.34 -15.68
C PRO A 17 -76.68 -59.70 -15.25
N SER A 18 -76.90 -60.90 -14.71
CA SER A 18 -78.24 -61.34 -14.31
C SER A 18 -78.81 -60.39 -13.27
N THR A 19 -80.03 -59.90 -13.51
CA THR A 19 -80.74 -59.02 -12.58
C THR A 19 -81.62 -59.79 -11.61
N SER A 20 -81.72 -61.11 -11.78
CA SER A 20 -82.56 -61.99 -10.98
C SER A 20 -82.06 -63.45 -10.99
N LEU A 21 -82.57 -64.27 -10.07
CA LEU A 21 -82.30 -65.71 -9.97
C LEU A 21 -83.63 -66.45 -9.77
N ILE A 22 -83.79 -67.61 -10.40
CA ILE A 22 -84.95 -68.48 -10.15
C ILE A 22 -84.61 -69.42 -8.99
N ILE A 23 -85.51 -69.46 -8.01
CA ILE A 23 -85.41 -70.34 -6.85
C ILE A 23 -86.49 -71.41 -6.97
N TYR A 24 -86.08 -72.68 -6.81
CA TYR A 24 -86.96 -73.83 -6.68
C TYR A 24 -87.00 -74.23 -5.19
N PRO A 25 -88.09 -73.91 -4.45
CA PRO A 25 -88.15 -74.16 -3.00
C PRO A 25 -87.95 -75.62 -2.62
N PHE A 26 -88.49 -76.54 -3.42
CA PHE A 26 -88.41 -77.97 -3.13
C PHE A 26 -87.00 -78.57 -3.30
N ASP A 27 -86.07 -77.87 -3.96
CA ASP A 27 -84.66 -78.31 -4.02
C ASP A 27 -83.99 -78.26 -2.64
N TYR A 28 -84.53 -77.46 -1.72
CA TYR A 28 -84.01 -77.32 -0.36
C TYR A 28 -84.64 -78.28 0.63
N CYS A 29 -85.54 -79.17 0.19
CA CYS A 29 -86.13 -80.16 1.08
C CYS A 29 -86.26 -81.55 0.49
N LYS A 30 -86.35 -82.53 1.38
CA LYS A 30 -86.68 -83.91 1.04
C LYS A 30 -88.17 -84.15 1.14
N GLU A 31 -88.70 -85.05 0.31
CA GLU A 31 -90.10 -85.49 0.41
C GLU A 31 -90.41 -86.06 1.79
N LYS A 32 -89.54 -86.94 2.27
CA LYS A 32 -89.65 -87.62 3.56
C LYS A 32 -88.32 -87.56 4.29
N ALA A 33 -88.38 -87.31 5.58
CA ALA A 33 -87.22 -87.32 6.45
C ALA A 33 -87.60 -87.95 7.79
N TRP A 34 -86.82 -88.93 8.23
CA TRP A 34 -86.91 -89.43 9.60
C TRP A 34 -86.21 -88.45 10.53
N GLY A 35 -86.85 -88.15 11.65
CA GLY A 35 -86.31 -87.26 12.66
C GLY A 35 -86.72 -87.68 14.07
N PRO A 36 -86.45 -86.83 15.06
CA PRO A 36 -86.80 -87.13 16.45
C PRO A 36 -88.30 -87.43 16.60
N GLY A 37 -88.62 -88.68 16.97
CA GLY A 37 -89.97 -89.11 17.36
C GLY A 37 -90.94 -89.47 16.24
N GLY A 38 -90.52 -89.49 14.97
CA GLY A 38 -91.38 -89.95 13.88
C GLY A 38 -90.96 -89.52 12.46
N LEU A 39 -91.83 -89.83 11.49
CA LEU A 39 -91.65 -89.52 10.08
C LEU A 39 -92.19 -88.12 9.76
N TYR A 40 -91.39 -87.33 9.08
CA TYR A 40 -91.82 -86.06 8.51
C TYR A 40 -92.07 -86.21 7.01
N THR A 41 -93.22 -85.73 6.52
CA THR A 41 -93.58 -85.73 5.09
C THR A 41 -93.86 -84.31 4.62
N MET A 42 -93.11 -83.82 3.64
CA MET A 42 -93.33 -82.51 3.04
C MET A 42 -94.66 -82.49 2.29
N LEU A 43 -95.50 -81.48 2.54
CA LEU A 43 -96.82 -81.38 1.92
C LEU A 43 -96.87 -80.29 0.87
N ALA A 44 -96.36 -79.10 1.18
CA ALA A 44 -96.48 -77.93 0.31
C ALA A 44 -95.45 -76.86 0.69
N CYS A 45 -95.22 -75.91 -0.22
CA CYS A 45 -94.58 -74.64 0.10
C CYS A 45 -95.46 -73.47 -0.34
N LYS A 46 -95.53 -72.43 0.48
CA LYS A 46 -96.09 -71.13 0.13
C LYS A 46 -94.97 -70.21 -0.35
N LEU A 47 -95.09 -69.75 -1.59
CA LEU A 47 -94.16 -68.85 -2.26
C LEU A 47 -94.32 -67.40 -1.76
N PRO A 48 -93.35 -66.50 -2.00
CA PRO A 48 -93.43 -65.11 -1.54
C PRO A 48 -94.59 -64.29 -2.11
N ASP A 49 -95.10 -64.66 -3.29
CA ASP A 49 -96.30 -64.06 -3.90
C ASP A 49 -97.62 -64.52 -3.24
N GLY A 50 -97.54 -65.47 -2.31
CA GLY A 50 -98.67 -66.03 -1.57
C GLY A 50 -99.23 -67.33 -2.14
N GLU A 51 -98.77 -67.79 -3.31
CA GLU A 51 -99.23 -69.04 -3.92
C GLU A 51 -98.76 -70.27 -3.11
N THR A 52 -99.64 -71.24 -2.89
CA THR A 52 -99.31 -72.49 -2.19
C THR A 52 -99.24 -73.66 -3.17
N ILE A 53 -98.05 -74.22 -3.35
CA ILE A 53 -97.78 -75.33 -4.26
C ILE A 53 -97.60 -76.61 -3.46
N VAL A 54 -98.33 -77.67 -3.83
CA VAL A 54 -98.24 -78.99 -3.22
C VAL A 54 -96.99 -79.73 -3.72
N TRP A 55 -96.39 -80.55 -2.86
CA TRP A 55 -95.25 -81.41 -3.19
C TRP A 55 -95.50 -82.24 -4.45
N GLY A 56 -94.46 -82.44 -5.26
CA GLY A 56 -94.52 -83.15 -6.54
C GLY A 56 -94.97 -82.30 -7.73
N ARG A 57 -95.37 -81.04 -7.52
CA ARG A 57 -95.53 -80.03 -8.57
C ARG A 57 -94.31 -79.11 -8.65
N THR A 58 -94.07 -78.53 -9.83
CA THR A 58 -92.98 -77.55 -10.02
C THR A 58 -93.30 -76.25 -9.30
N ALA A 59 -92.62 -75.98 -8.17
CA ALA A 59 -92.66 -74.70 -7.47
C ALA A 59 -91.42 -73.88 -7.85
N LYS A 60 -91.60 -72.63 -8.27
CA LYS A 60 -90.50 -71.70 -8.56
C LYS A 60 -90.92 -70.24 -8.34
N PHE A 61 -89.99 -69.39 -7.96
CA PHE A 61 -90.19 -67.94 -7.94
C PHE A 61 -88.89 -67.20 -8.25
N THR A 62 -89.00 -65.97 -8.73
CA THR A 62 -87.84 -65.15 -9.11
C THR A 62 -87.46 -64.23 -7.96
N VAL A 63 -86.18 -64.21 -7.61
CA VAL A 63 -85.61 -63.32 -6.61
C VAL A 63 -84.73 -62.25 -7.26
N TYR A 64 -84.71 -61.06 -6.67
CA TYR A 64 -83.93 -59.91 -7.13
C TYR A 64 -82.95 -59.46 -6.03
N PRO A 65 -81.76 -58.94 -6.38
CA PRO A 65 -80.79 -58.44 -5.41
C PRO A 65 -81.32 -57.26 -4.60
N GLY A 66 -80.90 -57.14 -3.34
CA GLY A 66 -81.34 -56.12 -2.40
C GLY A 66 -82.67 -56.42 -1.70
N ASN A 67 -83.35 -57.51 -2.09
CA ASN A 67 -84.63 -57.92 -1.53
C ASN A 67 -84.51 -59.16 -0.64
N SER A 68 -85.51 -59.31 0.22
CA SER A 68 -85.67 -60.42 1.14
C SER A 68 -86.95 -61.18 0.82
N TYR A 69 -86.89 -62.51 0.73
CA TYR A 69 -88.00 -63.34 0.29
C TYR A 69 -88.36 -64.38 1.33
N LYS A 70 -89.64 -64.39 1.72
CA LYS A 70 -90.18 -65.30 2.72
C LYS A 70 -90.84 -66.51 2.05
N ILE A 71 -90.42 -67.71 2.44
CA ILE A 71 -91.01 -68.99 2.00
C ILE A 71 -91.51 -69.74 3.23
N ILE A 72 -92.71 -70.31 3.16
CA ILE A 72 -93.27 -71.11 4.26
C ILE A 72 -93.49 -72.55 3.80
N TYR A 73 -92.77 -73.50 4.41
CA TYR A 73 -92.95 -74.93 4.14
C TYR A 73 -93.98 -75.51 5.09
N THR A 74 -94.89 -76.32 4.55
CA THR A 74 -95.88 -77.07 5.32
C THR A 74 -95.56 -78.54 5.23
N TYR A 75 -95.48 -79.22 6.36
CA TYR A 75 -95.20 -80.65 6.42
C TYR A 75 -96.08 -81.33 7.47
N LEU A 76 -96.27 -82.63 7.27
CA LEU A 76 -96.93 -83.52 8.21
C LEU A 76 -95.86 -84.18 9.08
N PHE A 77 -96.03 -84.13 10.40
CA PHE A 77 -95.27 -84.96 11.32
C PHE A 77 -96.15 -86.12 11.78
N SER A 78 -95.69 -87.33 11.56
CA SER A 78 -96.34 -88.58 11.94
C SER A 78 -95.50 -89.24 13.04
N PRO A 79 -95.85 -89.02 14.33
CA PRO A 79 -95.14 -89.62 15.45
C PRO A 79 -95.30 -91.13 15.46
N ASP A 80 -94.31 -91.83 16.00
CA ASP A 80 -94.31 -93.30 16.09
C ASP A 80 -95.47 -93.85 16.95
N SER A 81 -96.02 -93.02 17.86
CA SER A 81 -97.14 -93.35 18.75
C SER A 81 -98.54 -93.17 18.14
N GLY A 82 -98.64 -92.75 16.87
CA GLY A 82 -99.91 -92.57 16.14
C GLY A 82 -100.55 -91.18 16.30
N GLY A 83 -101.19 -90.69 15.22
CA GLY A 83 -101.84 -89.37 15.11
C GLY A 83 -100.94 -88.31 14.46
N SER A 84 -101.22 -87.92 13.20
CA SER A 84 -100.36 -86.99 12.45
C SER A 84 -100.80 -85.54 12.57
N GLU A 85 -99.83 -84.64 12.76
CA GLU A 85 -100.07 -83.19 12.90
C GLU A 85 -99.38 -82.39 11.80
N ARG A 86 -100.01 -81.28 11.40
CA ARG A 86 -99.48 -80.37 10.38
C ARG A 86 -98.72 -79.22 11.03
N TYR A 87 -97.53 -78.98 10.52
CA TYR A 87 -96.66 -77.89 10.95
C TYR A 87 -96.28 -77.01 9.77
N THR A 88 -96.06 -75.73 10.04
CA THR A 88 -95.53 -74.77 9.08
C THR A 88 -94.21 -74.21 9.58
N GLN A 89 -93.34 -73.87 8.63
CA GLN A 89 -92.04 -73.31 8.95
C GLN A 89 -91.62 -72.24 7.94
N GLU A 90 -91.27 -71.08 8.47
CA GLU A 90 -90.89 -69.90 7.70
C GLU A 90 -89.38 -69.80 7.54
N PHE A 91 -88.94 -69.45 6.32
CA PHE A 91 -87.57 -69.11 5.99
C PHE A 91 -87.52 -67.81 5.22
N THR A 92 -86.52 -67.01 5.54
CA THR A 92 -86.19 -65.80 4.81
C THR A 92 -84.93 -66.03 4.01
N ILE A 93 -85.00 -65.79 2.71
CA ILE A 93 -83.86 -65.79 1.79
C ILE A 93 -83.54 -64.33 1.47
N GLU A 94 -82.44 -63.83 2.02
CA GLU A 94 -81.86 -62.57 1.60
C GLU A 94 -81.20 -62.74 0.22
N CYS A 95 -81.36 -61.76 -0.66
CA CYS A 95 -80.74 -61.79 -1.99
C CYS A 95 -79.83 -60.59 -2.19
N GLN A 96 -78.58 -60.81 -2.62
CA GLN A 96 -77.61 -59.74 -2.87
C GLN A 96 -76.85 -59.97 -4.18
N TYR A 97 -76.31 -58.91 -4.77
CA TYR A 97 -75.39 -59.07 -5.89
C TYR A 97 -74.08 -59.69 -5.39
N LYS A 98 -73.56 -60.68 -6.12
CA LYS A 98 -72.15 -61.04 -6.00
C LYS A 98 -71.35 -59.87 -6.57
N SER A 99 -70.46 -59.28 -5.75
CA SER A 99 -69.66 -58.15 -6.20
C SER A 99 -68.75 -58.59 -7.36
N THR A 100 -68.59 -57.73 -8.37
CA THR A 100 -67.55 -57.91 -9.39
C THR A 100 -66.16 -57.90 -8.77
N THR A 101 -65.19 -58.56 -9.42
CA THR A 101 -63.80 -58.58 -8.96
C THR A 101 -63.19 -57.18 -9.10
N PRO A 102 -62.66 -56.57 -8.02
CA PRO A 102 -61.99 -55.29 -8.11
C PRO A 102 -60.69 -55.38 -8.91
N SER A 103 -60.16 -54.24 -9.32
CA SER A 103 -58.81 -54.12 -9.88
C SER A 103 -57.97 -53.11 -9.10
N ILE A 104 -56.67 -53.35 -9.00
CA ILE A 104 -55.69 -52.42 -8.41
C ILE A 104 -54.91 -51.79 -9.56
N SER A 105 -54.87 -50.45 -9.63
CA SER A 105 -54.14 -49.72 -10.67
C SER A 105 -52.64 -50.04 -10.67
N GLY A 106 -52.00 -49.96 -11.85
CA GLY A 106 -50.60 -50.32 -12.08
C GLY A 106 -50.41 -51.76 -12.60
N VAL A 107 -49.17 -52.25 -12.57
CA VAL A 107 -48.80 -53.63 -12.91
C VAL A 107 -47.78 -54.18 -11.90
N ASP A 108 -47.70 -55.50 -11.77
CA ASP A 108 -46.64 -56.13 -10.97
C ASP A 108 -45.27 -55.80 -11.59
N GLY A 109 -44.26 -55.48 -10.76
CA GLY A 109 -42.96 -55.05 -11.28
C GLY A 109 -41.92 -54.67 -10.23
N SER A 110 -40.77 -54.20 -10.70
CA SER A 110 -39.71 -53.69 -9.83
C SER A 110 -39.83 -52.19 -9.62
N LEU A 111 -39.64 -51.72 -8.38
CA LEU A 111 -39.54 -50.31 -8.00
C LEU A 111 -38.09 -49.81 -8.01
N GLY A 112 -37.16 -50.64 -8.49
CA GLY A 112 -35.73 -50.37 -8.53
C GLY A 112 -35.03 -50.55 -7.19
N SER A 113 -33.93 -49.84 -6.99
CA SER A 113 -33.18 -49.84 -5.74
C SER A 113 -33.72 -48.78 -4.76
N LYS A 114 -33.77 -49.12 -3.48
CA LYS A 114 -34.23 -48.22 -2.41
C LYS A 114 -33.25 -48.28 -1.25
N SER A 115 -32.73 -47.13 -0.85
CA SER A 115 -31.94 -47.00 0.37
C SER A 115 -32.78 -46.53 1.57
N ARG A 116 -33.91 -45.88 1.28
CA ARG A 116 -34.83 -45.24 2.22
C ARG A 116 -36.29 -45.61 1.93
N GLY A 117 -37.18 -45.21 2.82
CA GLY A 117 -38.62 -45.32 2.70
C GLY A 117 -39.15 -44.62 1.45
N PHE A 118 -40.26 -45.13 0.92
CA PHE A 118 -40.84 -44.70 -0.35
C PHE A 118 -42.35 -44.91 -0.36
N GLY A 119 -43.03 -44.14 -1.22
CA GLY A 119 -44.47 -44.24 -1.45
C GLY A 119 -44.80 -45.10 -2.66
N ILE A 120 -45.89 -45.86 -2.58
CA ILE A 120 -46.49 -46.58 -3.71
C ILE A 120 -47.93 -46.10 -3.87
N ASN A 121 -48.22 -45.46 -5.00
CA ASN A 121 -49.56 -45.00 -5.32
C ASN A 121 -50.40 -46.14 -5.91
N TYR A 122 -51.66 -46.23 -5.50
CA TYR A 122 -52.62 -47.20 -6.03
C TYR A 122 -54.05 -46.63 -5.99
N THR A 123 -54.92 -47.18 -6.83
CA THR A 123 -56.35 -46.88 -6.91
C THR A 123 -57.08 -48.21 -7.06
N ILE A 124 -58.22 -48.36 -6.38
CA ILE A 124 -59.06 -49.55 -6.52
C ILE A 124 -60.28 -49.18 -7.35
N THR A 125 -60.51 -49.90 -8.44
CA THR A 125 -61.69 -49.74 -9.30
C THR A 125 -62.54 -51.00 -9.24
N ASN A 126 -63.86 -50.84 -9.28
CA ASN A 126 -64.84 -51.94 -9.22
C ASN A 126 -66.20 -51.42 -9.69
N GLU A 127 -67.09 -52.29 -10.18
CA GLU A 127 -68.42 -51.85 -10.61
C GLU A 127 -69.44 -51.71 -9.46
N ASP A 128 -69.23 -52.39 -8.32
CA ASP A 128 -70.26 -52.70 -7.32
C ASP A 128 -69.98 -52.26 -5.88
N SER A 129 -68.72 -52.24 -5.43
CA SER A 129 -68.38 -51.97 -4.02
C SER A 129 -67.76 -50.59 -3.79
N TYR A 130 -68.17 -49.95 -2.69
CA TYR A 130 -67.76 -48.59 -2.31
C TYR A 130 -66.58 -48.56 -1.34
N THR A 131 -66.35 -49.62 -0.54
CA THR A 131 -65.26 -49.66 0.47
C THR A 131 -64.45 -50.97 0.41
N TYR A 132 -63.17 -50.87 0.69
CA TYR A 132 -62.20 -51.97 0.70
C TYR A 132 -61.27 -51.85 1.89
N THR A 133 -60.87 -53.00 2.45
CA THR A 133 -59.73 -53.08 3.36
C THR A 133 -58.47 -53.38 2.54
N VAL A 134 -57.46 -52.55 2.70
CA VAL A 134 -56.15 -52.68 2.05
C VAL A 134 -55.11 -53.00 3.09
N LYS A 135 -54.33 -54.06 2.87
CA LYS A 135 -53.22 -54.48 3.72
C LYS A 135 -51.93 -54.45 2.91
N ALA A 136 -50.89 -53.83 3.47
CA ALA A 136 -49.57 -53.80 2.86
C ALA A 136 -48.61 -54.69 3.64
N TYR A 137 -47.91 -55.57 2.93
CA TYR A 137 -46.93 -56.48 3.49
C TYR A 137 -45.56 -56.19 2.89
N LEU A 138 -44.52 -56.25 3.72
CA LEU A 138 -43.11 -56.26 3.32
C LEU A 138 -42.56 -57.64 3.67
N ASN A 139 -42.11 -58.39 2.66
CA ASN A 139 -41.64 -59.77 2.81
C ASN A 139 -42.62 -60.63 3.64
N ASP A 140 -43.91 -60.55 3.27
CA ASP A 140 -45.03 -61.24 3.94
C ASP A 140 -45.33 -60.83 5.39
N VAL A 141 -44.63 -59.82 5.93
CA VAL A 141 -44.95 -59.19 7.22
C VAL A 141 -45.87 -57.99 7.00
N LEU A 142 -47.05 -58.01 7.62
CA LEU A 142 -48.01 -56.90 7.58
C LEU A 142 -47.43 -55.66 8.27
N PHE A 143 -47.44 -54.50 7.59
CA PHE A 143 -46.97 -53.25 8.18
C PHE A 143 -47.95 -52.07 8.05
N ASP A 144 -48.96 -52.17 7.18
CA ASP A 144 -49.97 -51.12 7.02
C ASP A 144 -51.35 -51.76 6.77
N THR A 145 -52.40 -51.16 7.31
CA THR A 145 -53.80 -51.55 7.07
C THR A 145 -54.66 -50.30 7.01
N LYS A 146 -55.41 -50.13 5.92
CA LYS A 146 -56.21 -48.94 5.64
C LYS A 146 -57.56 -49.30 5.05
N GLN A 147 -58.54 -48.43 5.27
CA GLN A 147 -59.79 -48.44 4.51
C GLN A 147 -59.61 -47.57 3.27
N ALA A 148 -60.05 -48.07 2.12
CA ALA A 148 -59.99 -47.39 0.84
C ALA A 148 -61.38 -47.34 0.19
N VAL A 149 -61.67 -46.24 -0.49
CA VAL A 149 -62.88 -46.04 -1.28
C VAL A 149 -62.56 -46.22 -2.76
N LYS A 150 -63.53 -46.73 -3.51
CA LYS A 150 -63.45 -46.86 -4.97
C LYS A 150 -62.99 -45.54 -5.64
N ASP A 151 -62.22 -45.67 -6.72
CA ASP A 151 -61.77 -44.60 -7.62
C ASP A 151 -61.02 -43.44 -6.94
N THR A 152 -60.54 -43.66 -5.70
CA THR A 152 -59.69 -42.72 -4.96
C THR A 152 -58.24 -43.19 -4.99
N GLN A 153 -57.31 -42.28 -5.25
CA GLN A 153 -55.87 -42.57 -5.17
C GLN A 153 -55.39 -42.55 -3.72
N TYR A 154 -54.69 -43.61 -3.34
CA TYR A 154 -54.07 -43.77 -2.03
C TYR A 154 -52.57 -44.06 -2.20
N THR A 155 -51.81 -43.83 -1.13
CA THR A 155 -50.39 -44.14 -1.06
C THR A 155 -50.09 -45.07 0.11
N ILE A 156 -49.38 -46.16 -0.18
CA ILE A 156 -48.71 -46.98 0.84
C ILE A 156 -47.35 -46.36 1.08
N ASN A 157 -47.10 -45.92 2.31
CA ASN A 157 -45.81 -45.36 2.70
C ASN A 157 -45.01 -46.46 3.39
N VAL A 158 -43.97 -46.96 2.72
CA VAL A 158 -42.99 -47.86 3.34
C VAL A 158 -42.04 -46.98 4.17
N PRO A 159 -42.05 -47.06 5.51
CA PRO A 159 -41.25 -46.18 6.36
C PRO A 159 -39.75 -46.50 6.28
N ASP A 160 -38.91 -45.48 6.49
CA ASP A 160 -37.44 -45.61 6.53
C ASP A 160 -36.98 -46.73 7.48
N SER A 161 -37.60 -46.85 8.66
CA SER A 161 -37.24 -47.85 9.67
C SER A 161 -37.35 -49.29 9.17
N LEU A 162 -38.32 -49.57 8.29
CA LEU A 162 -38.49 -50.90 7.70
C LEU A 162 -37.53 -51.14 6.55
N VAL A 163 -37.17 -50.12 5.77
CA VAL A 163 -36.18 -50.28 4.70
C VAL A 163 -34.77 -50.45 5.27
N LEU A 164 -34.46 -49.75 6.38
CA LEU A 164 -33.17 -49.80 7.06
C LEU A 164 -32.90 -51.13 7.77
N SER A 165 -33.93 -51.88 8.18
CA SER A 165 -33.75 -53.20 8.81
C SER A 165 -33.50 -54.33 7.82
N LEU A 166 -33.58 -54.06 6.51
CA LEU A 166 -33.36 -55.06 5.47
C LEU A 166 -31.87 -55.25 5.21
N GLN A 167 -31.49 -56.47 4.88
CA GLN A 167 -30.12 -56.79 4.49
C GLN A 167 -29.74 -56.06 3.19
N LEU A 168 -28.55 -55.48 3.12
CA LEU A 168 -28.05 -54.80 1.92
C LEU A 168 -28.02 -55.75 0.71
N ASN A 169 -28.37 -55.23 -0.47
CA ASN A 169 -28.48 -55.96 -1.74
C ASN A 169 -29.54 -57.07 -1.76
N SER A 170 -30.37 -57.19 -0.72
CA SER A 170 -31.50 -58.13 -0.72
C SER A 170 -32.60 -57.66 -1.68
N THR A 171 -33.24 -58.61 -2.37
CA THR A 171 -34.49 -58.38 -3.11
C THR A 171 -35.66 -58.56 -2.16
N ASN A 172 -36.47 -57.52 -2.02
CA ASN A 172 -37.59 -57.44 -1.08
C ASN A 172 -38.90 -57.28 -1.83
N LYS A 173 -39.98 -57.81 -1.27
CA LYS A 173 -41.31 -57.83 -1.87
C LYS A 173 -42.29 -56.97 -1.08
N ILE A 174 -42.98 -56.08 -1.78
CA ILE A 174 -44.19 -55.43 -1.28
C ILE A 174 -45.40 -56.15 -1.87
N LYS A 175 -46.31 -56.61 -1.02
CA LYS A 175 -47.59 -57.18 -1.43
C LYS A 175 -48.71 -56.27 -0.92
N ILE A 176 -49.52 -55.76 -1.83
CA ILE A 176 -50.75 -55.04 -1.54
C ILE A 176 -51.88 -56.05 -1.68
N GLU A 177 -52.54 -56.37 -0.57
CA GLU A 177 -53.74 -57.20 -0.54
C GLU A 177 -54.97 -56.29 -0.39
N VAL A 178 -55.95 -56.47 -1.26
CA VAL A 178 -57.23 -55.76 -1.20
C VAL A 178 -58.35 -56.76 -1.00
N THR A 179 -59.14 -56.54 0.04
CA THR A 179 -60.34 -57.33 0.37
C THR A 179 -61.56 -56.43 0.48
N GLY A 180 -62.64 -56.76 -0.22
CA GLY A 180 -63.91 -56.04 -0.17
C GLY A 180 -64.90 -56.57 -1.21
N GLY A 181 -66.21 -56.39 -0.95
CA GLY A 181 -67.30 -56.94 -1.77
C GLY A 181 -67.73 -58.35 -1.36
N TYR A 182 -69.03 -58.62 -1.33
CA TYR A 182 -69.59 -59.91 -0.90
C TYR A 182 -69.26 -61.00 -1.93
N GLY A 183 -68.67 -62.11 -1.48
CA GLY A 183 -68.35 -63.29 -2.32
C GLY A 183 -67.10 -63.14 -3.20
N VAL A 184 -66.25 -62.15 -2.95
CA VAL A 184 -65.01 -61.90 -3.71
C VAL A 184 -63.79 -62.31 -2.90
N SER A 185 -62.85 -63.03 -3.54
CA SER A 185 -61.56 -63.37 -2.95
C SER A 185 -60.62 -62.17 -2.95
N ALA A 186 -59.65 -62.16 -2.03
CA ALA A 186 -58.62 -61.13 -1.98
C ALA A 186 -57.88 -61.02 -3.33
N ILE A 187 -57.59 -59.80 -3.76
CA ILE A 187 -56.76 -59.52 -4.94
C ILE A 187 -55.44 -58.90 -4.52
N TYR A 188 -54.42 -59.03 -5.38
CA TYR A 188 -53.05 -58.69 -5.03
C TYR A 188 -52.38 -57.80 -6.08
N ARG A 189 -51.49 -56.94 -5.61
CA ARG A 189 -50.47 -56.27 -6.42
C ARG A 189 -49.12 -56.48 -5.77
N ASN A 190 -48.17 -57.02 -6.53
CA ASN A 190 -46.83 -57.31 -6.03
C ASN A 190 -45.80 -56.39 -6.65
N TYR A 191 -44.96 -55.81 -5.81
CA TYR A 191 -43.79 -55.07 -6.23
C TYR A 191 -42.53 -55.68 -5.62
N THR A 192 -41.40 -55.55 -6.32
CA THR A 192 -40.08 -55.90 -5.77
C THR A 192 -39.17 -54.68 -5.73
N PHE A 193 -38.22 -54.65 -4.81
CA PHE A 193 -37.16 -53.64 -4.80
C PHE A 193 -35.88 -54.21 -4.19
N THR A 194 -34.74 -53.67 -4.57
CA THR A 194 -33.44 -54.07 -3.99
C THR A 194 -33.02 -53.07 -2.91
N LYS A 195 -32.64 -53.53 -1.72
CA LYS A 195 -32.08 -52.65 -0.69
C LYS A 195 -30.69 -52.17 -1.13
N SER A 196 -30.49 -50.85 -1.23
CA SER A 196 -29.21 -50.23 -1.57
C SER A 196 -28.66 -49.34 -0.45
N ASN A 197 -27.42 -48.90 -0.61
CA ASN A 197 -26.75 -47.89 0.22
C ASN A 197 -26.29 -46.74 -0.68
N ASN A 198 -26.29 -45.51 -0.18
CA ASN A 198 -25.57 -44.40 -0.78
C ASN A 198 -24.32 -44.16 0.05
N ALA A 199 -23.14 -44.35 -0.54
CA ALA A 199 -21.89 -43.97 0.12
C ALA A 199 -21.91 -42.46 0.46
N PRO A 200 -21.16 -42.03 1.49
CA PRO A 200 -21.07 -40.63 1.83
C PRO A 200 -20.48 -39.83 0.66
N SER A 201 -20.78 -38.54 0.61
CA SER A 201 -20.28 -37.60 -0.39
C SER A 201 -19.42 -36.54 0.29
N ILE A 202 -18.33 -36.13 -0.36
CA ILE A 202 -17.45 -35.04 0.07
C ILE A 202 -17.60 -33.93 -0.97
N SER A 203 -17.76 -32.68 -0.55
CA SER A 203 -17.90 -31.57 -1.51
C SER A 203 -16.66 -31.40 -2.37
N GLY A 204 -16.86 -30.84 -3.58
CA GLY A 204 -15.81 -30.55 -4.56
C GLY A 204 -15.31 -31.79 -5.30
N THR A 205 -14.17 -31.62 -5.99
CA THR A 205 -13.52 -32.66 -6.80
C THR A 205 -12.02 -32.71 -6.50
N ASP A 206 -11.34 -33.74 -6.99
CA ASP A 206 -9.89 -33.84 -6.87
C ASP A 206 -9.21 -32.67 -7.57
N GLU A 207 -8.23 -32.04 -6.91
CA GLU A 207 -7.69 -30.75 -7.34
C GLU A 207 -6.19 -30.63 -7.07
N ASN A 208 -5.46 -30.09 -8.05
CA ASN A 208 -4.10 -29.63 -7.84
C ASN A 208 -4.11 -28.17 -7.39
N ILE A 209 -3.77 -27.93 -6.13
CA ILE A 209 -3.79 -26.60 -5.48
C ILE A 209 -2.45 -25.84 -5.64
N GLY A 210 -1.57 -26.33 -6.52
CA GLY A 210 -0.35 -25.68 -6.96
C GLY A 210 0.82 -25.81 -5.98
N ASN A 211 1.68 -24.79 -5.98
CA ASN A 211 2.86 -24.73 -5.13
C ASN A 211 2.51 -24.18 -3.74
N LYS A 212 3.06 -24.80 -2.69
CA LYS A 212 2.92 -24.35 -1.30
C LYS A 212 4.28 -24.29 -0.62
N SER A 213 4.59 -23.15 -0.01
CA SER A 213 5.82 -22.95 0.77
C SER A 213 5.57 -22.76 2.26
N LYS A 214 4.31 -22.47 2.65
CA LYS A 214 3.85 -22.28 4.03
C LYS A 214 2.53 -23.00 4.27
N GLY A 215 2.10 -23.03 5.52
CA GLY A 215 0.83 -23.56 5.97
C GLY A 215 -0.38 -22.93 5.28
N PHE A 216 -1.45 -23.69 5.20
CA PHE A 216 -2.71 -23.30 4.55
C PHE A 216 -3.89 -24.10 5.09
N THR A 217 -5.10 -23.63 4.81
CA THR A 217 -6.34 -24.28 5.25
C THR A 217 -7.17 -24.69 4.04
N LEU A 218 -7.75 -25.89 4.08
CA LEU A 218 -8.72 -26.38 3.11
C LEU A 218 -10.09 -26.55 3.75
N LYS A 219 -11.16 -26.25 3.02
CA LYS A 219 -12.54 -26.41 3.47
C LYS A 219 -13.21 -27.57 2.74
N TYR A 220 -14.03 -28.32 3.46
CA TYR A 220 -14.85 -29.38 2.90
C TYR A 220 -16.14 -29.58 3.69
N THR A 221 -17.14 -30.19 3.07
CA THR A 221 -18.36 -30.65 3.72
C THR A 221 -18.55 -32.12 3.41
N VAL A 222 -19.18 -32.87 4.32
CA VAL A 222 -19.55 -34.26 4.11
C VAL A 222 -21.05 -34.41 4.25
N ASN A 223 -21.67 -35.16 3.35
CA ASN A 223 -23.10 -35.44 3.37
C ASN A 223 -23.36 -36.92 3.09
N ASP A 224 -24.51 -37.43 3.52
CA ASP A 224 -24.97 -38.76 3.23
C ASP A 224 -26.48 -38.73 2.95
N LEU A 225 -26.92 -39.33 1.84
CA LEU A 225 -28.34 -39.38 1.47
C LEU A 225 -29.14 -40.28 2.42
N ASP A 226 -28.48 -41.25 3.03
CA ASP A 226 -28.98 -42.10 4.11
C ASP A 226 -28.74 -41.37 5.44
N TYR A 227 -29.59 -40.39 5.71
CA TYR A 227 -29.42 -39.40 6.79
C TYR A 227 -29.21 -40.00 8.20
N ARG A 228 -29.66 -41.24 8.45
CA ARG A 228 -29.46 -41.94 9.75
C ARG A 228 -28.09 -42.60 9.89
N ASP A 229 -27.35 -42.79 8.80
CA ASP A 229 -26.05 -43.44 8.84
C ASP A 229 -25.04 -42.58 9.58
N THR A 230 -24.17 -43.19 10.37
CA THR A 230 -23.04 -42.47 10.95
C THR A 230 -21.91 -42.44 9.93
N VAL A 231 -21.28 -41.28 9.76
CA VAL A 231 -20.17 -41.11 8.81
C VAL A 231 -18.91 -40.72 9.58
N ASN A 232 -17.85 -41.48 9.41
CA ASN A 232 -16.53 -41.18 9.97
C ASN A 232 -15.65 -40.56 8.89
N VAL A 233 -14.77 -39.63 9.27
CA VAL A 233 -13.86 -38.96 8.32
C VAL A 233 -12.42 -39.06 8.80
N VAL A 234 -11.54 -39.53 7.93
CA VAL A 234 -10.09 -39.52 8.15
C VAL A 234 -9.45 -38.60 7.12
N THR A 235 -8.67 -37.63 7.59
CA THR A 235 -7.85 -36.77 6.73
C THR A 235 -6.38 -37.16 6.88
N LYS A 236 -5.64 -37.18 5.77
CA LYS A 236 -4.23 -37.57 5.74
C LYS A 236 -3.41 -36.60 4.90
N LEU A 237 -2.18 -36.30 5.33
CA LEU A 237 -1.13 -35.71 4.51
C LEU A 237 -0.18 -36.84 4.13
N ASN A 238 -0.13 -37.17 2.83
CA ASN A 238 0.51 -38.37 2.32
C ASN A 238 -0.02 -39.61 3.05
N SER A 239 0.83 -40.30 3.81
CA SER A 239 0.44 -41.46 4.61
C SER A 239 0.09 -41.12 6.07
N THR A 240 0.39 -39.91 6.53
CA THR A 240 0.23 -39.47 7.93
C THR A 240 -1.18 -38.98 8.18
N ILE A 241 -1.84 -39.49 9.22
CA ILE A 241 -3.17 -39.02 9.63
C ILE A 241 -3.05 -37.61 10.22
N LEU A 242 -3.84 -36.67 9.69
CA LEU A 242 -3.99 -35.33 10.22
C LEU A 242 -5.08 -35.27 11.28
N GLU A 243 -6.22 -35.90 10.99
CA GLU A 243 -7.40 -35.91 11.84
C GLU A 243 -8.24 -37.17 11.59
N ASN A 244 -8.94 -37.63 12.64
CA ASN A 244 -9.93 -38.70 12.56
C ASN A 244 -11.17 -38.27 13.34
N ILE A 245 -12.25 -37.96 12.61
CA ILE A 245 -13.52 -37.49 13.16
C ILE A 245 -14.52 -38.64 13.12
N THR A 246 -14.98 -39.08 14.30
CA THR A 246 -16.07 -40.04 14.40
C THR A 246 -17.43 -39.35 14.35
N ASN A 247 -18.37 -39.89 13.58
CA ASN A 247 -19.72 -39.36 13.42
C ASN A 247 -19.75 -37.85 13.11
N ILE A 248 -19.20 -37.47 11.97
CA ILE A 248 -19.13 -36.08 11.52
C ILE A 248 -20.54 -35.47 11.41
N GLU A 249 -20.68 -34.20 11.83
CA GLU A 249 -21.88 -33.43 11.56
C GLU A 249 -22.04 -33.19 10.06
N LYS A 250 -23.01 -33.86 9.45
CA LYS A 250 -23.30 -33.79 8.01
C LYS A 250 -23.73 -32.38 7.59
N ASN A 251 -23.43 -32.01 6.34
CA ASN A 251 -23.76 -30.70 5.74
C ASN A 251 -23.22 -29.48 6.50
N ARG A 252 -22.14 -29.65 7.28
CA ARG A 252 -21.38 -28.56 7.88
C ARG A 252 -20.00 -28.45 7.27
N GLU A 253 -19.52 -27.22 7.17
CA GLU A 253 -18.15 -26.94 6.76
C GLU A 253 -17.17 -27.39 7.85
N LYS A 254 -16.11 -28.07 7.42
CA LYS A 254 -14.95 -28.45 8.21
C LYS A 254 -13.69 -27.92 7.55
N GLU A 255 -12.67 -27.71 8.36
CA GLU A 255 -11.39 -27.18 7.94
C GLU A 255 -10.27 -28.19 8.17
N ILE A 256 -9.35 -28.30 7.22
CA ILE A 256 -8.10 -29.03 7.37
C ILE A 256 -6.99 -28.00 7.45
N VAL A 257 -6.43 -27.83 8.64
CA VAL A 257 -5.36 -26.87 8.90
C VAL A 257 -4.00 -27.56 8.75
N LEU A 258 -3.23 -27.11 7.76
CA LEU A 258 -1.84 -27.52 7.55
C LEU A 258 -0.96 -26.40 8.10
N THR A 259 -0.27 -26.67 9.20
CA THR A 259 0.64 -25.71 9.84
C THR A 259 1.94 -25.55 9.03
N ASP A 260 2.65 -24.45 9.25
CA ASP A 260 4.00 -24.24 8.68
C ASP A 260 4.91 -25.43 9.01
N GLU A 261 4.94 -25.88 10.26
CA GLU A 261 5.73 -27.04 10.70
C GLU A 261 5.50 -28.29 9.81
N ARG A 262 4.23 -28.60 9.51
CA ARG A 262 3.88 -29.76 8.66
C ARG A 262 4.30 -29.58 7.22
N ILE A 263 4.22 -28.37 6.67
CA ILE A 263 4.62 -28.08 5.30
C ILE A 263 6.14 -28.00 5.17
N LEU A 264 6.82 -27.43 6.17
CA LEU A 264 8.27 -27.28 6.21
C LEU A 264 8.99 -28.62 6.35
N ALA A 265 8.39 -29.59 7.04
CA ALA A 265 8.92 -30.96 7.14
C ALA A 265 8.90 -31.75 5.82
N LEU A 266 8.19 -31.27 4.78
CA LEU A 266 8.15 -31.93 3.48
C LEU A 266 9.38 -31.54 2.64
N PRO A 267 9.99 -32.48 1.88
CA PRO A 267 11.11 -32.16 1.00
C PRO A 267 10.74 -31.13 -0.07
N ILE A 268 11.60 -30.16 -0.34
CA ILE A 268 11.40 -29.17 -1.41
C ILE A 268 11.34 -29.89 -2.77
N GLY A 269 10.40 -29.47 -3.61
CA GLY A 269 10.11 -30.07 -4.91
C GLY A 269 9.25 -31.35 -4.85
N SER A 270 8.94 -31.87 -3.66
CA SER A 270 8.11 -33.07 -3.53
C SER A 270 6.65 -32.81 -3.91
N SER A 271 6.03 -33.78 -4.59
CA SER A 271 4.59 -33.83 -4.80
C SER A 271 3.93 -34.49 -3.60
N ASN A 272 2.95 -33.82 -3.00
CA ASN A 272 2.29 -34.20 -1.77
C ASN A 272 0.79 -34.28 -1.97
N THR A 273 0.13 -35.14 -1.18
CA THR A 273 -1.30 -35.38 -1.27
C THR A 273 -1.99 -35.09 0.07
N ILE A 274 -3.16 -34.46 0.03
CA ILE A 274 -4.07 -34.41 1.18
C ILE A 274 -5.31 -35.23 0.80
N ARG A 275 -5.54 -36.32 1.51
CA ARG A 275 -6.66 -37.23 1.25
C ARG A 275 -7.70 -37.10 2.36
N ILE A 276 -8.94 -36.86 1.97
CA ILE A 276 -10.12 -36.93 2.82
C ILE A 276 -10.82 -38.24 2.48
N VAL A 277 -11.08 -39.08 3.48
CA VAL A 277 -11.86 -40.32 3.32
C VAL A 277 -13.06 -40.24 4.25
N ALA A 278 -14.26 -40.25 3.68
CA ALA A 278 -15.52 -40.36 4.42
C ALA A 278 -16.03 -41.80 4.29
N THR A 279 -16.47 -42.40 5.39
CA THR A 279 -16.86 -43.81 5.44
C THR A 279 -18.09 -43.98 6.32
N ASP A 280 -19.13 -44.61 5.77
CA ASP A 280 -20.30 -45.08 6.51
C ASP A 280 -20.14 -46.59 6.81
N SER A 281 -21.20 -47.25 7.28
CA SER A 281 -21.16 -48.69 7.59
C SER A 281 -21.13 -49.64 6.37
N ASN A 282 -21.39 -49.13 5.17
CA ASN A 282 -21.68 -49.87 3.94
C ASN A 282 -20.95 -49.32 2.69
N GLY A 283 -20.08 -48.32 2.82
CA GLY A 283 -19.47 -47.59 1.72
C GLY A 283 -18.50 -46.50 2.15
N ALA A 284 -17.67 -46.05 1.21
CA ALA A 284 -16.71 -44.97 1.44
C ALA A 284 -16.51 -44.15 0.17
N SER A 285 -16.15 -42.88 0.37
CA SER A 285 -15.75 -41.95 -0.69
C SER A 285 -14.47 -41.23 -0.29
N SER A 286 -13.70 -40.80 -1.29
CA SER A 286 -12.48 -40.04 -1.07
C SER A 286 -12.36 -38.84 -1.97
N ARG A 287 -11.73 -37.78 -1.45
CA ARG A 287 -11.30 -36.61 -2.20
C ARG A 287 -9.81 -36.37 -1.97
N ILE A 288 -9.08 -36.00 -3.01
CA ILE A 288 -7.64 -35.82 -3.01
C ILE A 288 -7.29 -34.41 -3.49
N TYR A 289 -6.51 -33.71 -2.68
CA TYR A 289 -5.77 -32.52 -3.12
C TYR A 289 -4.32 -32.88 -3.36
N THR A 290 -3.71 -32.36 -4.42
CA THR A 290 -2.27 -32.47 -4.67
C THR A 290 -1.60 -31.12 -4.63
N PHE A 291 -0.38 -31.04 -4.11
CA PHE A 291 0.42 -29.81 -4.14
C PHE A 291 1.91 -30.13 -4.23
N THR A 292 2.69 -29.21 -4.78
CA THR A 292 4.15 -29.32 -4.78
C THR A 292 4.72 -28.43 -3.69
N ARG A 293 5.64 -28.97 -2.88
CA ARG A 293 6.35 -28.17 -1.88
C ARG A 293 7.35 -27.25 -2.58
N SER A 294 7.19 -25.93 -2.46
CA SER A 294 8.10 -24.93 -3.03
C SER A 294 8.95 -24.26 -1.96
N ASN A 295 10.19 -23.88 -2.29
CA ASN A 295 11.11 -23.18 -1.39
C ASN A 295 10.58 -21.79 -0.99
N ASN A 296 10.84 -21.36 0.25
CA ASN A 296 10.73 -19.98 0.67
C ASN A 296 12.07 -19.30 0.41
N LEU A 297 12.04 -18.16 -0.27
CA LEU A 297 13.26 -17.38 -0.47
C LEU A 297 13.74 -16.79 0.87
N PRO A 298 15.06 -16.64 1.05
CA PRO A 298 15.61 -16.06 2.27
C PRO A 298 15.26 -14.58 2.35
N GLN A 299 15.19 -14.03 3.56
CA GLN A 299 14.92 -12.62 3.80
C GLN A 299 16.16 -11.93 4.37
N ILE A 300 16.35 -10.68 3.97
CA ILE A 300 17.47 -9.84 4.37
C ILE A 300 16.90 -8.63 5.09
N THR A 301 17.28 -8.46 6.35
CA THR A 301 16.95 -7.28 7.14
C THR A 301 18.21 -6.47 7.37
N VAL A 302 18.21 -5.21 6.92
CA VAL A 302 19.31 -4.27 7.17
C VAL A 302 18.99 -3.50 8.44
N ASN A 303 19.82 -3.67 9.46
CA ASN A 303 19.61 -3.10 10.79
C ASN A 303 20.24 -1.71 10.93
N GLU A 304 21.40 -1.50 10.31
CA GLU A 304 22.14 -0.24 10.36
C GLU A 304 22.97 -0.09 9.09
N PHE A 305 23.13 1.13 8.58
CA PHE A 305 24.08 1.43 7.52
C PHE A 305 24.51 2.90 7.61
N ASN A 306 25.72 3.21 7.15
CA ASN A 306 26.26 4.57 7.10
C ASN A 306 27.35 4.66 6.00
N SER A 307 28.24 5.65 6.06
CA SER A 307 29.29 5.81 5.03
C SER A 307 30.43 4.80 5.12
N THR A 308 30.53 4.01 6.19
CA THR A 308 31.66 3.09 6.44
C THR A 308 31.26 1.64 6.67
N GLN A 309 30.01 1.36 7.01
CA GLN A 309 29.55 -0.01 7.26
C GLN A 309 28.06 -0.24 6.95
N VAL A 310 27.70 -1.50 6.74
CA VAL A 310 26.33 -2.02 6.77
C VAL A 310 26.23 -3.20 7.73
N LYS A 311 25.20 -3.20 8.57
CA LYS A 311 24.83 -4.30 9.45
C LYS A 311 23.51 -4.91 8.99
N PHE A 312 23.49 -6.23 8.85
CA PHE A 312 22.31 -6.95 8.38
C PHE A 312 22.22 -8.33 8.99
N ILE A 313 21.00 -8.85 9.06
CA ILE A 313 20.70 -10.22 9.46
C ILE A 313 19.90 -10.90 8.36
N VAL A 314 20.12 -12.20 8.21
CA VAL A 314 19.45 -13.04 7.23
C VAL A 314 18.60 -14.05 7.95
N SER A 315 17.38 -14.25 7.47
CA SER A 315 16.50 -15.32 7.90
C SER A 315 16.08 -16.17 6.71
N ASP A 316 15.77 -17.43 6.99
CA ASP A 316 15.24 -18.34 6.00
C ASP A 316 14.33 -19.34 6.72
N LEU A 317 13.10 -19.44 6.25
CA LEU A 317 12.09 -20.28 6.88
C LEU A 317 12.39 -21.78 6.66
N ASP A 318 13.10 -22.11 5.57
CA ASP A 318 13.49 -23.48 5.24
C ASP A 318 14.79 -23.93 5.94
N ASN A 319 15.45 -23.03 6.67
CA ASN A 319 16.71 -23.26 7.38
C ASN A 319 17.80 -23.93 6.50
N ASN A 320 17.90 -23.52 5.23
CA ASN A 320 18.75 -24.13 4.21
C ASN A 320 19.67 -23.12 3.50
N LEU A 321 20.03 -22.02 4.18
CA LEU A 321 20.98 -21.02 3.69
C LEU A 321 22.31 -21.65 3.27
N ASN A 322 22.85 -21.20 2.13
CA ASN A 322 24.10 -21.72 1.57
C ASN A 322 25.23 -20.68 1.66
N LYS A 323 25.01 -19.45 1.17
CA LYS A 323 26.01 -18.39 1.20
C LYS A 323 25.39 -16.98 1.20
N ILE A 324 26.18 -16.01 1.64
CA ILE A 324 25.92 -14.58 1.51
C ILE A 324 27.06 -13.97 0.69
N GLU A 325 26.74 -13.20 -0.34
CA GLU A 325 27.69 -12.49 -1.19
C GLU A 325 27.41 -11.00 -1.10
N ILE A 326 28.45 -10.20 -0.85
CA ILE A 326 28.34 -8.75 -0.70
C ILE A 326 29.11 -8.09 -1.82
N PHE A 327 28.45 -7.21 -2.55
CA PHE A 327 29.02 -6.46 -3.66
C PHE A 327 28.97 -4.96 -3.33
N LEU A 328 30.02 -4.24 -3.72
CA LEU A 328 30.05 -2.78 -3.77
C LEU A 328 30.18 -2.38 -5.24
N ASP A 329 29.20 -1.65 -5.77
CA ASP A 329 29.09 -1.26 -7.18
C ASP A 329 29.33 -2.43 -8.14
N ASP A 330 28.53 -3.49 -7.94
CA ASP A 330 28.58 -4.76 -8.67
C ASP A 330 29.90 -5.54 -8.60
N THR A 331 30.89 -5.04 -7.85
CA THR A 331 32.14 -5.74 -7.59
C THR A 331 32.01 -6.58 -6.33
N LEU A 332 32.21 -7.90 -6.43
CA LEU A 332 32.19 -8.80 -5.28
C LEU A 332 33.30 -8.43 -4.28
N LYS A 333 32.93 -8.24 -3.01
CA LYS A 333 33.86 -7.88 -1.93
C LYS A 333 34.01 -9.00 -0.91
N GLU A 334 32.93 -9.68 -0.56
CA GLU A 334 32.95 -10.72 0.46
C GLU A 334 32.00 -11.88 0.11
N THR A 335 32.37 -13.10 0.52
CA THR A 335 31.53 -14.30 0.46
C THR A 335 31.58 -15.00 1.82
N ILE A 336 30.42 -15.16 2.44
CA ILE A 336 30.27 -15.77 3.77
C ILE A 336 29.56 -17.11 3.60
N THR A 337 30.13 -18.18 4.18
CA THR A 337 29.60 -19.56 4.11
C THR A 337 29.38 -20.20 5.48
N SER A 338 29.59 -19.46 6.58
CA SER A 338 29.38 -19.94 7.95
C SER A 338 28.60 -18.91 8.78
N ASP A 339 27.95 -19.38 9.84
CA ASP A 339 27.19 -18.56 10.79
C ASP A 339 26.15 -17.66 10.11
N LEU A 340 25.52 -18.13 9.03
CA LEU A 340 24.73 -17.32 8.09
C LEU A 340 23.51 -16.64 8.72
N TYR A 341 23.01 -17.15 9.84
CA TYR A 341 21.87 -16.62 10.59
C TYR A 341 22.25 -15.60 11.66
N LEU A 342 23.54 -15.37 11.89
CA LEU A 342 24.00 -14.32 12.81
C LEU A 342 24.08 -12.98 12.08
N GLU A 343 23.89 -11.90 12.82
CA GLU A 343 24.09 -10.53 12.31
C GLU A 343 25.52 -10.38 11.75
N LYS A 344 25.61 -9.77 10.57
CA LYS A 344 26.85 -9.50 9.84
C LYS A 344 27.09 -8.00 9.80
N THR A 345 28.36 -7.62 9.95
CA THR A 345 28.84 -6.26 9.72
C THR A 345 29.81 -6.30 8.56
N PHE A 346 29.51 -5.57 7.48
CA PHE A 346 30.41 -5.38 6.36
C PHE A 346 30.94 -3.94 6.37
N ASN A 347 32.26 -3.79 6.47
CA ASN A 347 32.95 -2.50 6.46
C ASN A 347 33.48 -2.19 5.05
N TYR A 348 33.41 -0.94 4.65
CA TYR A 348 33.87 -0.46 3.34
C TYR A 348 34.43 0.96 3.40
N THR A 349 35.03 1.39 2.30
CA THR A 349 35.51 2.76 2.08
C THR A 349 34.96 3.24 0.74
N LEU A 350 34.49 4.49 0.70
CA LEU A 350 34.01 5.14 -0.50
C LEU A 350 35.05 6.21 -0.91
N GLU A 351 35.45 6.24 -2.17
CA GLU A 351 36.52 7.12 -2.67
C GLU A 351 36.02 8.54 -2.97
N ASP A 352 34.72 8.72 -3.14
CA ASP A 352 34.10 10.00 -3.46
C ASP A 352 32.76 10.19 -2.72
N ASN A 353 32.05 11.27 -3.06
CA ASN A 353 30.72 11.59 -2.50
C ASN A 353 29.56 11.14 -3.41
N ALA A 354 29.83 10.36 -4.46
CA ALA A 354 28.78 9.80 -5.30
C ALA A 354 27.91 8.82 -4.50
N ILE A 355 26.81 8.40 -5.09
CA ILE A 355 25.97 7.34 -4.54
C ILE A 355 26.57 6.01 -5.03
N HIS A 356 26.93 5.17 -4.07
CA HIS A 356 27.38 3.81 -4.28
C HIS A 356 26.28 2.83 -3.87
N THR A 357 26.32 1.61 -4.40
CA THR A 357 25.34 0.58 -4.08
C THR A 357 26.01 -0.61 -3.42
N ILE A 358 25.57 -0.94 -2.21
CA ILE A 358 25.84 -2.23 -1.58
C ILE A 358 24.74 -3.20 -1.96
N LYS A 359 25.10 -4.31 -2.61
CA LYS A 359 24.18 -5.41 -2.91
C LYS A 359 24.52 -6.58 -2.00
N ILE A 360 23.58 -6.93 -1.13
CA ILE A 360 23.62 -8.13 -0.30
C ILE A 360 22.82 -9.19 -1.04
N LYS A 361 23.49 -10.24 -1.51
CA LYS A 361 22.87 -11.40 -2.15
C LYS A 361 22.93 -12.58 -1.21
N VAL A 362 21.78 -13.15 -0.88
CA VAL A 362 21.69 -14.34 -0.07
C VAL A 362 21.20 -15.48 -0.93
N THR A 363 21.94 -16.57 -0.94
CA THR A 363 21.60 -17.79 -1.68
C THR A 363 21.31 -18.89 -0.68
N ASP A 364 20.16 -19.52 -0.82
CA ASP A 364 19.82 -20.75 -0.13
C ASP A 364 20.08 -21.96 -1.06
N THR A 365 19.71 -23.16 -0.66
CA THR A 365 19.99 -24.38 -1.46
C THR A 365 19.19 -24.45 -2.79
N ASN A 366 18.10 -23.68 -2.91
CA ASN A 366 17.09 -23.76 -3.97
C ASN A 366 16.71 -22.39 -4.59
N GLY A 367 17.30 -21.28 -4.17
CA GLY A 367 16.96 -19.92 -4.60
C GLY A 367 17.88 -18.84 -4.04
N ALA A 368 17.63 -17.59 -4.43
CA ALA A 368 18.38 -16.44 -3.93
C ALA A 368 17.50 -15.18 -3.80
N SER A 369 17.83 -14.34 -2.83
CA SER A 369 17.26 -13.00 -2.62
C SER A 369 18.35 -11.95 -2.64
N GLU A 370 17.99 -10.72 -3.02
CA GLU A 370 18.92 -9.60 -3.08
C GLU A 370 18.32 -8.38 -2.39
N ARG A 371 19.15 -7.65 -1.65
CA ARG A 371 18.82 -6.35 -1.04
C ARG A 371 19.87 -5.33 -1.46
N LEU A 372 19.40 -4.20 -1.98
CA LEU A 372 20.23 -3.08 -2.37
C LEU A 372 20.17 -2.00 -1.26
N VAL A 373 21.32 -1.44 -0.92
CA VAL A 373 21.47 -0.33 0.02
C VAL A 373 22.28 0.75 -0.66
N SER A 374 21.68 1.92 -0.83
CA SER A 374 22.34 3.10 -1.40
C SER A 374 23.13 3.81 -0.31
N VAL A 375 24.41 4.11 -0.54
CA VAL A 375 25.32 4.71 0.45
C VAL A 375 26.16 5.83 -0.17
N SER A 376 26.61 6.79 0.64
CA SER A 376 27.47 7.90 0.20
C SER A 376 28.34 8.39 1.36
N ASN A 377 29.51 8.96 1.08
CA ASN A 377 30.31 9.71 2.05
C ASN A 377 29.67 11.05 2.47
N GLY A 378 28.71 11.54 1.68
CA GLY A 378 27.99 12.79 1.94
C GLY A 378 26.76 12.58 2.82
N VAL A 379 25.61 13.07 2.35
CA VAL A 379 24.34 12.83 3.02
C VAL A 379 23.83 11.45 2.62
N GLN A 380 23.34 10.68 3.58
CA GLN A 380 22.76 9.36 3.33
C GLN A 380 21.65 9.47 2.27
N PRO A 381 21.75 8.78 1.12
CA PRO A 381 20.72 8.81 0.11
C PRO A 381 19.47 8.07 0.60
N PRO A 382 18.27 8.48 0.12
CA PRO A 382 17.05 7.73 0.38
C PRO A 382 17.12 6.30 -0.14
N GLN A 383 16.54 5.37 0.61
CA GLN A 383 16.38 3.97 0.22
C GLN A 383 15.06 3.76 -0.53
N ILE A 384 14.94 2.62 -1.21
CA ILE A 384 13.78 2.31 -2.05
C ILE A 384 12.47 2.17 -1.24
N ASP A 385 12.58 1.85 0.04
CA ASP A 385 11.49 1.63 1.00
C ASP A 385 11.36 2.72 2.07
N ASP A 386 12.11 3.82 1.93
CA ASP A 386 11.97 4.98 2.81
C ASP A 386 10.58 5.60 2.71
N SER A 387 10.04 6.05 3.84
CA SER A 387 8.78 6.78 3.86
C SER A 387 8.95 8.21 3.33
N LEU A 388 7.83 8.88 3.01
CA LEU A 388 7.86 10.30 2.66
C LEU A 388 8.48 11.17 3.77
N GLU A 389 8.32 10.75 5.02
CA GLU A 389 8.91 11.44 6.18
C GLU A 389 10.44 11.29 6.22
N ASP A 390 10.94 10.08 5.94
CA ASP A 390 12.39 9.82 5.88
C ASP A 390 13.05 10.60 4.74
N ILE A 391 12.37 10.68 3.58
CA ILE A 391 12.79 11.50 2.45
C ILE A 391 12.79 12.99 2.83
N ALA A 392 11.74 13.48 3.50
CA ALA A 392 11.66 14.88 3.95
C ALA A 392 12.77 15.23 4.95
N ASN A 393 13.08 14.32 5.88
CA ASN A 393 14.19 14.46 6.82
C ASN A 393 15.54 14.54 6.09
N THR A 394 15.76 13.67 5.10
CA THR A 394 16.97 13.70 4.26
C THR A 394 17.11 15.03 3.52
N VAL A 395 16.03 15.53 2.91
CA VAL A 395 16.01 16.84 2.24
C VAL A 395 16.29 17.99 3.22
N SER A 396 15.75 17.90 4.45
CA SER A 396 16.03 18.88 5.51
C SER A 396 17.50 18.92 5.90
N ILE A 397 18.15 17.75 6.02
CA ILE A 397 19.60 17.64 6.27
C ILE A 397 20.39 18.29 5.12
N ILE A 398 20.05 17.99 3.86
CA ILE A 398 20.69 18.60 2.68
C ILE A 398 20.54 20.13 2.72
N LYS A 399 19.32 20.63 2.99
CA LYS A 399 19.03 22.06 3.10
C LYS A 399 19.89 22.72 4.18
N ASN A 400 19.97 22.14 5.37
CA ASN A 400 20.73 22.69 6.49
C ASN A 400 22.24 22.69 6.19
N SER A 401 22.77 21.61 5.61
CA SER A 401 24.17 21.55 5.15
C SER A 401 24.50 22.63 4.14
N PHE A 402 23.61 22.88 3.18
CA PHE A 402 23.76 23.95 2.19
C PHE A 402 23.73 25.34 2.82
N ILE A 403 22.79 25.60 3.74
CA ILE A 403 22.69 26.86 4.49
C ILE A 403 23.97 27.10 5.31
N ASN A 404 24.49 26.07 5.98
CA ASN A 404 25.71 26.16 6.77
C ASN A 404 26.93 26.46 5.88
N GLY A 405 27.07 25.75 4.76
CA GLY A 405 28.13 26.01 3.77
C GLY A 405 28.07 27.45 3.24
N LYS A 406 26.87 27.91 2.87
CA LYS A 406 26.65 29.29 2.42
C LYS A 406 26.99 30.32 3.50
N THR A 407 26.59 30.07 4.75
CA THR A 407 26.93 30.92 5.90
C THR A 407 28.44 31.01 6.09
N HIS A 408 29.15 29.88 5.97
CA HIS A 408 30.60 29.85 6.06
C HIS A 408 31.26 30.69 4.96
N ILE A 409 30.79 30.57 3.71
CA ILE A 409 31.27 31.39 2.59
C ILE A 409 31.01 32.87 2.88
N ILE A 410 29.80 33.25 3.28
CA ILE A 410 29.45 34.64 3.61
C ILE A 410 30.36 35.19 4.72
N ASN A 411 30.59 34.42 5.79
CA ASN A 411 31.48 34.84 6.87
C ASN A 411 32.92 35.07 6.36
N LYS A 412 33.42 34.23 5.45
CA LYS A 412 34.73 34.41 4.81
C LYS A 412 34.76 35.64 3.90
N LEU A 413 33.67 35.93 3.19
CA LEU A 413 33.54 37.11 2.32
C LEU A 413 33.47 38.42 3.12
N ALA A 414 32.79 38.42 4.27
CA ALA A 414 32.75 39.56 5.17
C ALA A 414 34.16 39.94 5.67
N LEU A 415 35.03 38.96 5.96
CA LEU A 415 36.45 39.20 6.29
C LEU A 415 37.26 39.82 5.14
N LYS A 416 36.73 39.79 3.92
CA LYS A 416 37.30 40.38 2.70
C LYS A 416 36.56 41.63 2.26
N ASN A 417 35.73 42.21 3.13
CA ASN A 417 34.90 43.39 2.85
C ASN A 417 33.93 43.19 1.66
N VAL A 418 33.52 41.96 1.38
CA VAL A 418 32.49 41.64 0.38
C VAL A 418 31.16 41.44 1.12
N ASN A 419 30.20 42.33 0.88
CA ASN A 419 28.91 42.35 1.57
C ASN A 419 27.91 41.34 0.97
N ALA A 420 28.07 40.07 1.33
CA ALA A 420 27.14 38.98 0.98
C ALA A 420 26.23 38.61 2.17
N THR A 421 25.03 38.13 1.89
CA THR A 421 24.03 37.73 2.90
C THR A 421 23.37 36.39 2.57
N LEU A 422 22.69 35.78 3.54
CA LEU A 422 21.96 34.53 3.34
C LEU A 422 20.78 34.68 2.37
N ASN A 423 20.32 35.90 2.11
CA ASN A 423 19.28 36.16 1.11
C ASN A 423 19.82 36.13 -0.33
N ASN A 424 21.14 36.31 -0.52
CA ASN A 424 21.72 36.32 -1.86
C ASN A 424 21.70 34.94 -2.51
N THR A 425 21.42 34.83 -3.80
CA THR A 425 21.50 33.53 -4.50
C THR A 425 22.96 33.05 -4.62
N LEU A 426 23.20 31.77 -4.91
CA LEU A 426 24.58 31.31 -5.18
C LEU A 426 25.22 32.04 -6.37
N VAL A 427 24.42 32.37 -7.38
CA VAL A 427 24.87 33.13 -8.56
C VAL A 427 25.29 34.53 -8.14
N GLU A 428 24.46 35.24 -7.37
CA GLU A 428 24.80 36.56 -6.84
C GLU A 428 26.07 36.52 -5.98
N ILE A 429 26.21 35.53 -5.09
CA ILE A 429 27.43 35.36 -4.30
C ILE A 429 28.65 35.11 -5.21
N GLY A 430 28.48 34.30 -6.26
CA GLY A 430 29.51 34.05 -7.27
C GLY A 430 29.91 35.30 -8.05
N GLU A 431 28.96 36.14 -8.44
CA GLU A 431 29.19 37.42 -9.11
C GLU A 431 29.87 38.44 -8.18
N MET A 432 29.50 38.47 -6.90
CA MET A 432 30.16 39.30 -5.89
C MET A 432 31.62 38.89 -5.69
N ILE A 433 31.90 37.58 -5.63
CA ILE A 433 33.26 37.04 -5.61
C ILE A 433 33.99 37.47 -6.89
N GLY A 434 33.40 37.21 -8.06
CA GLY A 434 33.99 37.56 -9.35
C GLY A 434 34.34 39.05 -9.43
N THR A 435 33.44 39.93 -8.99
CA THR A 435 33.66 41.38 -8.96
C THR A 435 34.80 41.75 -8.01
N ALA A 436 34.80 41.21 -6.79
CA ALA A 436 35.83 41.47 -5.79
C ALA A 436 37.24 41.02 -6.24
N PHE A 437 37.33 39.95 -7.03
CA PHE A 437 38.61 39.45 -7.57
C PHE A 437 39.00 40.04 -8.93
N SER A 438 38.02 40.50 -9.73
CA SER A 438 38.27 41.10 -11.05
C SER A 438 38.55 42.60 -10.98
N SER A 439 38.15 43.27 -9.89
CA SER A 439 38.63 44.61 -9.61
C SER A 439 40.06 44.54 -9.09
N SER A 440 41.05 44.64 -9.98
CA SER A 440 42.38 45.15 -9.62
C SER A 440 42.16 46.47 -8.88
N ASP A 441 42.28 46.44 -7.55
CA ASP A 441 41.88 47.46 -6.57
C ASP A 441 41.60 48.84 -7.20
N ALA A 442 40.34 49.16 -7.46
CA ALA A 442 39.93 50.47 -7.99
C ALA A 442 40.49 51.62 -7.13
N SER A 443 40.71 51.35 -5.84
CA SER A 443 41.38 52.25 -4.89
C SER A 443 42.84 52.56 -5.22
N VAL A 444 43.60 51.60 -5.75
CA VAL A 444 45.03 51.75 -6.10
C VAL A 444 45.19 52.54 -7.39
N GLN A 445 44.31 52.33 -8.38
CA GLN A 445 44.35 53.09 -9.64
C GLN A 445 44.03 54.57 -9.43
N ASP A 446 43.05 54.89 -8.57
CA ASP A 446 42.70 56.27 -8.24
C ASP A 446 43.83 57.00 -7.52
N LEU A 447 44.52 56.33 -6.58
CA LEU A 447 45.70 56.88 -5.91
C LEU A 447 46.85 57.13 -6.90
N MET A 448 47.06 56.23 -7.86
CA MET A 448 48.10 56.39 -8.89
C MET A 448 47.79 57.57 -9.82
N ASN A 449 46.52 57.77 -10.18
CA ASN A 449 46.08 58.90 -10.99
C ASN A 449 46.30 60.24 -10.28
N GLN A 450 45.94 60.33 -8.98
CA GLN A 450 46.17 61.54 -8.17
C GLN A 450 47.66 61.88 -8.06
N LEU A 451 48.51 60.86 -7.81
CA LEU A 451 49.96 61.05 -7.72
C LEU A 451 50.56 61.54 -9.05
N THR A 452 50.09 60.97 -10.16
CA THR A 452 50.54 61.37 -11.51
C THR A 452 50.18 62.83 -11.79
N GLN A 453 48.97 63.27 -11.43
CA GLN A 453 48.54 64.66 -11.62
C GLN A 453 49.35 65.65 -10.78
N ALA A 454 49.65 65.30 -9.52
CA ALA A 454 50.47 66.13 -8.65
C ALA A 454 51.91 66.26 -9.20
N ASN A 455 52.53 65.16 -9.64
CA ASN A 455 53.87 65.17 -10.22
C ASN A 455 53.96 65.99 -11.52
N ASN A 456 52.93 65.92 -12.37
CA ASN A 456 52.87 66.75 -13.58
C ASN A 456 52.82 68.24 -13.24
N THR A 457 52.05 68.62 -12.22
CA THR A 457 51.96 70.02 -11.76
C THR A 457 53.29 70.54 -11.22
N ILE A 458 53.99 69.74 -10.40
CA ILE A 458 55.32 70.08 -9.88
C ILE A 458 56.33 70.25 -11.02
N THR A 459 56.31 69.32 -11.98
CA THR A 459 57.19 69.37 -13.15
C THR A 459 56.95 70.66 -13.95
N GLN A 460 55.70 71.01 -14.21
CA GLN A 460 55.35 72.26 -14.91
C GLN A 460 55.83 73.51 -14.15
N LEU A 461 55.66 73.58 -12.83
CA LEU A 461 56.13 74.73 -12.05
C LEU A 461 57.65 74.88 -12.08
N ASN A 462 58.39 73.76 -11.95
CA ASN A 462 59.85 73.75 -12.01
C ASN A 462 60.41 74.16 -13.39
N THR A 463 59.62 74.00 -14.48
CA THR A 463 60.02 74.53 -15.80
C THR A 463 59.86 76.04 -15.93
N ARG A 464 59.02 76.68 -15.09
CA ARG A 464 58.72 78.12 -15.18
C ARG A 464 59.54 78.97 -14.22
N PHE A 465 59.86 78.44 -13.04
CA PHE A 465 60.53 79.20 -11.99
C PHE A 465 61.63 78.41 -11.28
N LYS A 466 62.67 79.12 -10.85
CA LYS A 466 63.54 78.66 -9.75
C LYS A 466 63.54 79.71 -8.65
N VAL A 467 63.44 79.26 -7.41
CA VAL A 467 63.41 80.13 -6.24
C VAL A 467 64.50 79.69 -5.25
N SER A 468 65.16 80.66 -4.63
CA SER A 468 66.07 80.45 -3.51
C SER A 468 65.92 81.60 -2.53
N SER A 469 66.18 81.35 -1.25
CA SER A 469 66.05 82.33 -0.18
C SER A 469 66.97 82.03 0.97
N GLY A 470 67.35 83.04 1.73
CA GLY A 470 68.22 82.87 2.89
C GLY A 470 68.35 84.13 3.72
N ARG A 471 69.34 84.15 4.61
CA ARG A 471 69.77 85.33 5.37
C ARG A 471 71.24 85.59 5.12
N THR A 472 71.65 86.85 5.07
CA THR A 472 73.06 87.24 4.95
C THR A 472 73.32 88.56 5.64
N ASP A 473 74.45 88.69 6.31
CA ASP A 473 74.92 89.98 6.80
C ASP A 473 75.52 90.80 5.65
N SER A 474 75.46 92.13 5.74
CA SER A 474 76.17 92.99 4.81
C SER A 474 77.68 92.92 5.03
N VAL A 475 78.45 92.92 3.94
CA VAL A 475 79.91 92.93 3.96
C VAL A 475 80.42 94.36 3.85
N TYR A 476 81.24 94.79 4.81
CA TYR A 476 81.88 96.11 4.80
C TYR A 476 83.13 96.12 3.91
N THR A 477 83.21 97.04 2.95
CA THR A 477 84.30 97.11 1.94
C THR A 477 85.07 98.42 1.96
N GLY A 478 84.96 99.23 3.02
CA GLY A 478 85.83 100.39 3.26
C GLY A 478 85.72 101.53 2.24
N ALA A 479 84.58 101.65 1.54
CA ALA A 479 84.34 102.61 0.45
C ALA A 479 85.28 102.51 -0.76
N VAL A 480 85.86 101.32 -0.97
CA VAL A 480 86.69 101.03 -2.15
C VAL A 480 85.82 100.77 -3.39
N GLU A 481 84.67 100.13 -3.19
CA GLU A 481 83.77 99.72 -4.26
C GLU A 481 82.74 100.79 -4.63
N LYS A 482 82.37 100.79 -5.91
CA LYS A 482 81.58 101.84 -6.54
C LYS A 482 80.40 101.29 -7.32
N VAL A 483 79.34 102.10 -7.37
CA VAL A 483 78.16 101.89 -8.19
C VAL A 483 78.00 103.02 -9.21
N LEU A 484 77.48 102.70 -10.39
CA LEU A 484 77.11 103.71 -11.38
C LEU A 484 75.67 104.16 -11.12
N VAL A 485 75.47 105.45 -10.89
CA VAL A 485 74.13 106.01 -10.61
C VAL A 485 73.25 105.87 -11.85
N TYR A 486 72.01 105.42 -11.65
CA TYR A 486 71.08 105.14 -12.73
C TYR A 486 70.74 106.42 -13.51
N ASN A 487 70.81 106.36 -14.84
CA ASN A 487 70.64 107.51 -15.74
C ASN A 487 71.56 108.72 -15.48
N ALA A 488 72.65 108.57 -14.71
CA ALA A 488 73.68 109.58 -14.53
C ALA A 488 75.05 109.05 -14.96
N ALA A 489 76.00 109.96 -15.21
CA ALA A 489 77.36 109.62 -15.68
C ALA A 489 78.43 109.65 -14.57
N TYR A 490 78.03 109.68 -13.29
CA TYR A 490 78.95 109.71 -12.16
C TYR A 490 78.83 108.47 -11.27
N GLU A 491 79.95 108.14 -10.62
CA GLU A 491 80.10 106.99 -9.73
C GLU A 491 79.82 107.38 -8.27
N LYS A 492 79.27 106.47 -7.47
CA LYS A 492 79.07 106.65 -6.01
C LYS A 492 79.74 105.51 -5.25
N GLN A 493 80.50 105.84 -4.21
CA GLN A 493 81.10 104.84 -3.32
C GLN A 493 80.07 104.29 -2.32
N PHE A 494 80.14 102.99 -2.04
CA PHE A 494 79.34 102.31 -1.03
C PHE A 494 80.24 101.60 -0.02
N TYR A 495 79.82 101.59 1.24
CA TYR A 495 80.59 100.97 2.32
C TYR A 495 80.16 99.53 2.61
N ASN A 496 78.90 99.18 2.33
CA ASN A 496 78.33 97.87 2.65
C ASN A 496 77.65 97.26 1.44
N TRP A 497 77.74 95.94 1.34
CA TRP A 497 77.26 95.17 0.19
C TRP A 497 76.60 93.87 0.62
N ILE A 498 75.48 93.51 -0.01
CA ILE A 498 74.89 92.19 0.13
C ILE A 498 75.65 91.26 -0.82
N THR A 499 76.30 90.24 -0.27
CA THR A 499 77.11 89.28 -1.03
C THR A 499 76.58 87.87 -0.84
N ILE A 500 76.06 87.25 -1.90
CA ILE A 500 75.57 85.85 -1.90
C ILE A 500 76.32 85.09 -2.98
N SER A 501 76.99 84.03 -2.56
CA SER A 501 77.70 83.10 -3.44
C SER A 501 76.89 81.81 -3.64
N ASN A 502 77.13 81.12 -4.75
CA ASN A 502 76.58 79.77 -5.03
C ASN A 502 75.05 79.69 -5.17
N LEU A 503 74.41 80.68 -5.80
CA LEU A 503 72.95 80.71 -5.99
C LEU A 503 72.44 79.65 -6.98
N SER A 504 73.32 78.93 -7.70
CA SER A 504 73.05 77.86 -8.67
C SER A 504 72.22 78.26 -9.90
N PHE A 505 71.78 79.51 -9.98
CA PHE A 505 71.12 80.12 -11.13
C PHE A 505 71.29 81.65 -11.07
N LYS A 506 71.31 82.31 -12.24
CA LYS A 506 71.27 83.78 -12.34
C LYS A 506 69.83 84.25 -12.13
N PRO A 507 69.48 84.88 -10.99
CA PRO A 507 68.13 85.35 -10.76
C PRO A 507 67.73 86.44 -11.76
N ASN A 508 66.44 86.58 -11.99
CA ASN A 508 65.85 87.73 -12.66
C ASN A 508 65.40 88.79 -11.68
N ILE A 509 64.93 88.36 -10.51
CA ILE A 509 64.49 89.24 -9.42
C ILE A 509 65.25 88.85 -8.17
N PHE A 510 65.78 89.84 -7.48
CA PHE A 510 66.32 89.70 -6.15
C PHE A 510 65.73 90.76 -5.24
N TYR A 511 65.38 90.33 -4.06
CA TYR A 511 64.84 91.18 -3.03
C TYR A 511 65.54 90.83 -1.72
N ALA A 512 65.92 91.85 -0.96
CA ALA A 512 66.45 91.73 0.37
C ALA A 512 65.91 92.82 1.27
N GLU A 513 65.60 92.46 2.51
CA GLU A 513 65.18 93.42 3.53
C GLU A 513 65.86 93.17 4.87
N CYS A 514 66.05 94.23 5.65
CA CYS A 514 66.55 94.17 7.01
C CYS A 514 65.88 95.27 7.83
N ASP A 515 65.44 94.95 9.04
CA ASP A 515 65.07 95.98 10.02
C ASP A 515 66.32 96.30 10.87
N TYR A 516 66.59 97.57 11.14
CA TYR A 516 67.67 97.97 12.03
C TYR A 516 67.28 99.17 12.89
N VAL A 517 67.98 99.39 14.00
CA VAL A 517 67.81 100.57 14.85
C VAL A 517 69.02 101.46 14.69
N ASN A 518 68.83 102.70 14.26
CA ASN A 518 69.92 103.65 14.09
C ASN A 518 70.53 104.00 15.46
N SER A 519 71.83 103.76 15.64
CA SER A 519 72.49 103.94 16.93
C SER A 519 72.50 105.38 17.44
N PHE A 520 72.48 106.37 16.53
CA PHE A 520 72.54 107.80 16.85
C PHE A 520 71.16 108.41 17.06
N THR A 521 70.23 108.21 16.13
CA THR A 521 68.88 108.79 16.19
C THR A 521 67.90 107.95 17.02
N LYS A 522 68.25 106.69 17.33
CA LYS A 522 67.39 105.67 17.95
C LYS A 522 66.12 105.35 17.14
N SER A 523 66.06 105.77 15.87
CA SER A 523 64.93 105.47 14.99
C SER A 523 64.95 104.01 14.54
N LYS A 524 63.77 103.41 14.40
CA LYS A 524 63.61 102.11 13.74
C LYS A 524 63.59 102.35 12.24
N ASN A 525 64.40 101.62 11.51
CA ASN A 525 64.52 101.78 10.08
C ASN A 525 64.35 100.43 9.37
N LYS A 526 63.78 100.46 8.17
CA LYS A 526 63.66 99.32 7.28
C LYS A 526 64.52 99.56 6.06
N LEU A 527 65.52 98.71 5.89
CA LEU A 527 66.38 98.66 4.72
C LEU A 527 65.75 97.73 3.70
N PHE A 528 65.65 98.21 2.48
CA PHE A 528 65.08 97.49 1.36
C PHE A 528 66.05 97.55 0.18
N VAL A 529 66.38 96.40 -0.38
CA VAL A 529 67.16 96.29 -1.60
C VAL A 529 66.38 95.44 -2.59
N PHE A 530 66.19 95.98 -3.78
CA PHE A 530 65.58 95.27 -4.90
C PHE A 530 66.48 95.39 -6.11
N ALA A 531 66.74 94.27 -6.77
CA ALA A 531 67.49 94.25 -8.01
C ALA A 531 66.74 93.43 -9.04
N CYS A 532 66.68 93.94 -10.26
CA CYS A 532 66.19 93.20 -11.41
C CYS A 532 67.32 92.97 -12.41
N CYS A 533 67.26 91.85 -13.12
CA CYS A 533 68.13 91.53 -14.24
C CYS A 533 67.36 90.76 -15.31
N ASP A 534 67.47 91.17 -16.56
CA ASP A 534 66.76 90.56 -17.68
C ASP A 534 65.24 90.46 -17.44
N VAL A 535 64.66 91.45 -16.74
CA VAL A 535 63.21 91.61 -16.56
C VAL A 535 62.76 92.79 -17.42
N PRO A 536 61.62 92.71 -18.14
CA PRO A 536 61.09 93.85 -18.87
C PRO A 536 60.85 95.05 -17.93
N THR A 537 61.66 96.10 -18.08
CA THR A 537 61.48 97.39 -17.39
C THR A 537 61.12 98.47 -18.40
N PHE A 538 60.43 99.54 -17.97
CA PHE A 538 60.03 100.63 -18.85
C PHE A 538 61.20 101.26 -19.64
N SER A 539 62.41 101.19 -19.08
CA SER A 539 63.62 101.75 -19.70
C SER A 539 64.56 100.69 -20.29
N ASN A 540 64.14 99.42 -20.37
CA ASN A 540 64.92 98.26 -20.84
C ASN A 540 66.32 98.20 -20.24
N LYS A 541 66.41 98.54 -18.95
CA LYS A 541 67.64 98.66 -18.20
C LYS A 541 67.45 97.98 -16.85
N ASP A 542 68.44 97.20 -16.48
CA ASP A 542 68.52 96.52 -15.20
C ASP A 542 69.00 97.50 -14.12
N PHE A 543 68.43 97.41 -12.93
CA PHE A 543 68.75 98.30 -11.84
C PHE A 543 68.85 97.59 -10.50
N VAL A 544 69.57 98.23 -9.59
CA VAL A 544 69.53 97.98 -8.16
C VAL A 544 68.96 99.22 -7.48
N PHE A 545 67.87 99.03 -6.75
CA PHE A 545 67.25 100.04 -5.91
C PHE A 545 67.55 99.72 -4.46
N THR A 546 68.08 100.70 -3.74
CA THR A 546 68.29 100.63 -2.29
C THR A 546 67.47 101.73 -1.63
N CYS A 547 66.75 101.39 -0.57
CA CYS A 547 66.01 102.35 0.24
C CYS A 547 66.27 102.12 1.74
N ASP A 548 66.47 103.21 2.47
CA ASP A 548 66.43 103.28 3.92
C ASP A 548 65.19 104.09 4.30
N ILE A 549 64.28 103.42 4.99
CA ILE A 549 62.99 103.96 5.39
C ILE A 549 62.99 104.07 6.90
N ASN A 550 62.95 105.30 7.42
CA ASN A 550 62.73 105.54 8.83
C ASN A 550 61.25 105.31 9.17
N LEU A 551 61.00 104.36 10.06
CA LEU A 551 59.71 104.04 10.63
C LEU A 551 59.53 104.93 11.87
N LYS A 552 58.62 105.90 11.79
CA LYS A 552 58.30 106.74 12.94
C LYS A 552 57.30 106.03 13.85
N THR A 553 56.74 106.77 14.81
CA THR A 553 55.93 106.24 15.91
C THR A 553 54.59 105.61 15.48
N THR A 554 54.16 105.76 14.23
CA THR A 554 52.94 105.15 13.69
C THR A 554 53.20 104.54 12.31
N ASP A 555 52.56 103.40 11.99
CA ASP A 555 52.77 102.64 10.74
C ASP A 555 52.48 103.45 9.45
N ASN A 556 51.75 104.57 9.56
CA ASN A 556 51.40 105.45 8.44
C ASN A 556 52.31 106.69 8.29
N ASP A 557 53.33 106.84 9.14
CA ASP A 557 54.28 107.96 9.05
C ASP A 557 55.70 107.39 8.89
N TYR A 558 56.18 107.40 7.66
CA TYR A 558 57.54 106.99 7.32
C TYR A 558 58.19 108.02 6.40
N THR A 559 59.50 108.16 6.53
CA THR A 559 60.30 109.05 5.68
C THR A 559 61.47 108.28 5.12
N THR A 560 61.68 108.38 3.81
CA THR A 560 62.89 107.86 3.18
C THR A 560 64.08 108.72 3.61
N THR A 561 64.94 108.17 4.46
CA THR A 561 66.15 108.84 4.95
C THR A 561 67.26 108.80 3.92
N SER A 562 67.31 107.73 3.12
CA SER A 562 68.22 107.64 1.99
C SER A 562 67.65 106.68 0.95
N HIS A 563 67.87 106.97 -0.32
CA HIS A 563 67.52 106.07 -1.40
C HIS A 563 68.51 106.24 -2.54
N GLY A 564 68.54 105.22 -3.39
CA GLY A 564 69.48 105.16 -4.49
C GLY A 564 68.98 104.23 -5.57
N LEU A 565 69.15 104.65 -6.81
CA LEU A 565 68.92 103.83 -7.99
C LEU A 565 70.24 103.73 -8.75
N TYR A 566 70.68 102.50 -9.00
CA TYR A 566 71.99 102.19 -9.57
C TYR A 566 71.82 101.23 -10.74
N TYR A 567 72.72 101.28 -11.72
CA TYR A 567 72.74 100.27 -12.77
C TYR A 567 73.15 98.91 -12.20
N ASN A 568 72.43 97.86 -12.59
CA ASN A 568 72.86 96.50 -12.30
C ASN A 568 74.00 96.08 -13.25
N ASN A 569 74.88 95.17 -12.81
CA ASN A 569 76.02 94.66 -13.59
C ASN A 569 76.96 95.75 -14.18
N LYS A 570 77.12 96.88 -13.47
CA LYS A 570 78.07 97.94 -13.80
C LYS A 570 79.00 98.19 -12.61
N LEU A 571 80.27 98.48 -12.91
CA LEU A 571 81.34 98.63 -11.91
C LEU A 571 81.39 97.38 -11.00
N ASP A 572 81.27 97.58 -9.69
CA ASP A 572 81.39 96.51 -8.69
C ASP A 572 80.07 95.77 -8.44
N VAL A 573 78.93 96.30 -8.91
CA VAL A 573 77.65 95.58 -8.84
C VAL A 573 77.71 94.31 -9.70
N LYS A 574 77.58 93.14 -9.06
CA LYS A 574 77.49 91.82 -9.72
C LYS A 574 76.13 91.19 -9.46
N PHE A 575 75.50 90.73 -10.52
CA PHE A 575 74.23 90.02 -10.48
C PHE A 575 74.26 88.89 -11.49
N THR A 576 74.90 87.81 -11.06
CA THR A 576 75.28 86.65 -11.87
C THR A 576 74.72 85.36 -11.26
N ASP A 577 74.96 84.23 -11.90
CA ASP A 577 74.59 82.90 -11.39
C ASP A 577 75.40 82.46 -10.16
N ASN A 578 76.65 82.93 -10.07
CA ASN A 578 77.58 82.55 -9.01
C ASN A 578 77.73 83.60 -7.91
N LEU A 579 77.40 84.86 -8.21
CA LEU A 579 77.59 85.96 -7.28
C LEU A 579 76.50 87.03 -7.44
N ILE A 580 75.77 87.28 -6.36
CA ILE A 580 75.02 88.51 -6.14
C ILE A 580 75.86 89.37 -5.21
N HIS A 581 76.31 90.52 -5.69
CA HIS A 581 77.09 91.50 -4.95
C HIS A 581 76.54 92.88 -5.29
N ILE A 582 75.67 93.40 -4.42
CA ILE A 582 74.89 94.61 -4.67
C ILE A 582 74.99 95.58 -3.49
N PRO A 583 74.90 96.90 -3.73
CA PRO A 583 75.02 97.89 -2.67
C PRO A 583 73.95 97.68 -1.59
N ALA A 584 74.38 97.81 -0.35
CA ALA A 584 73.54 97.78 0.84
C ALA A 584 73.75 99.05 1.65
N PHE A 585 72.81 99.37 2.53
CA PHE A 585 72.97 100.52 3.41
C PHE A 585 73.91 100.22 4.56
N THR A 586 74.70 101.22 4.94
CA THR A 586 75.49 101.18 6.16
C THR A 586 74.58 101.36 7.35
N ALA A 587 74.31 100.26 8.06
CA ALA A 587 73.76 100.37 9.40
C ALA A 587 74.79 101.04 10.30
N VAL A 588 74.38 102.12 10.94
CA VAL A 588 75.30 102.95 11.71
C VAL A 588 75.54 102.30 13.07
N ASN A 589 76.78 101.83 13.30
CA ASN A 589 77.21 101.08 14.49
C ASN A 589 76.29 99.90 14.88
N ALA A 590 75.75 99.19 13.88
CA ALA A 590 74.93 97.99 14.04
C ALA A 590 75.14 97.04 12.85
N ASP A 591 74.98 95.74 13.06
CA ASP A 591 75.01 94.74 11.98
C ASP A 591 73.63 94.63 11.31
N ALA A 592 73.60 94.66 9.96
CA ALA A 592 72.37 94.51 9.18
C ALA A 592 72.30 93.11 8.55
N THR A 593 71.46 92.23 9.09
CA THR A 593 71.16 90.90 8.55
C THR A 593 69.97 90.95 7.60
N TYR A 594 70.22 90.78 6.31
CA TYR A 594 69.20 90.81 5.28
C TYR A 594 68.56 89.44 5.06
N PHE A 595 67.22 89.37 5.13
CA PHE A 595 66.47 88.25 4.58
C PHE A 595 66.27 88.46 3.08
N TRP A 596 66.69 87.50 2.27
CA TRP A 596 66.70 87.64 0.82
C TRP A 596 65.95 86.53 0.10
N ARG A 597 65.43 86.88 -1.08
CA ARG A 597 64.82 85.96 -2.05
C ARG A 597 65.36 86.25 -3.43
N ALA A 598 65.66 85.19 -4.16
CA ALA A 598 66.11 85.24 -5.53
C ALA A 598 65.21 84.36 -6.40
N ILE A 599 64.76 84.89 -7.53
CA ILE A 599 63.79 84.24 -8.40
C ILE A 599 64.32 84.26 -9.83
N LYS A 600 64.48 83.07 -10.43
CA LYS A 600 64.61 82.89 -11.87
C LYS A 600 63.22 82.73 -12.48
N ILE A 601 62.98 83.45 -13.55
CA ILE A 601 61.84 83.28 -14.43
C ILE A 601 62.41 82.79 -15.76
N TYR A 602 61.93 81.65 -16.24
CA TYR A 602 62.37 81.07 -17.52
C TYR A 602 61.65 81.66 -18.72
#